data_AF-A0A537ZWB7-F1
#
_entry.id   AF-A0A537ZWB7-F1
#
_cell.length_a   1.000
_cell.length_b   1.000
_cell.length_c   1.000
_cell.angle_alpha   90.00
_cell.angle_beta   90.00
_cell.angle_gamma   90.00
#
_symmetry.space_group_name_H-M   'P 1'
#
loop_
_entity.id
_entity.type
_entity.pdbx_description
1 polymer ?
#
loop_
_entity_poly.entity_id
_entity_poly.type
_entity_poly.pdbx_seq_one_letter_code
_entity_poly.pdbx_strand_id
1 'polypeptide(L)'
;MSYEPGYAGLGDRVPLSDLVPSPRLAAAVWRRNAQVFSKLWKGALLPTFLDPFFYLLALGFGLGTYIAHGINGIPYKEFVAPGLIASAAMWSSAFETTYNVYFRMNELRLYDNVLSTPVEPQDLVAGDIAWSSTRATIYGIVVLIVVAAVGLVESPWAILIPPFVLLGGMCFSVIGYTFTSLIPKIDLYSYFFTLGITPMFLFSGIFFPFNQLPGWVEVVAWLTPLYHLVEITRGLATGPDAVQILIHTAWLAVVTAILFAVPVRALRARLVP
;
A
#
# COMPACT_ATOMS: atom_id res chain seq x y z
N MET A 1 -0.84 -6.15 34.25
CA MET A 1 -2.31 -6.11 34.04
C MET A 1 -2.54 -6.50 32.59
N SER A 2 -2.77 -7.79 32.35
CA SER A 2 -2.87 -8.36 31.01
C SER A 2 -4.22 -7.97 30.42
N TYR A 3 -4.21 -7.14 29.38
CA TYR A 3 -5.41 -6.71 28.68
C TYR A 3 -5.95 -7.89 27.87
N GLU A 4 -7.01 -8.55 28.35
CA GLU A 4 -7.77 -9.49 27.53
C GLU A 4 -8.63 -8.70 26.54
N PRO A 5 -8.54 -8.93 25.22
CA PRO A 5 -9.35 -8.20 24.27
C PRO A 5 -10.81 -8.69 24.37
N GLY A 6 -11.72 -7.78 24.70
CA GLY A 6 -13.15 -8.03 24.61
C GLY A 6 -13.59 -8.14 23.15
N TYR A 7 -13.62 -9.36 22.61
CA TYR A 7 -14.10 -9.63 21.24
C TYR A 7 -15.64 -9.64 21.12
N ALA A 8 -16.37 -9.11 22.11
CA ALA A 8 -17.82 -9.29 22.24
C ALA A 8 -18.69 -8.35 21.37
N GLY A 9 -18.11 -7.37 20.66
CA GLY A 9 -18.86 -6.29 19.99
C GLY A 9 -18.98 -6.35 18.46
N LEU A 10 -18.43 -7.37 17.78
CA LEU A 10 -18.42 -7.41 16.30
C LEU A 10 -19.82 -7.54 15.65
N GLY A 11 -20.86 -7.82 16.45
CA GLY A 11 -22.24 -8.02 16.00
C GLY A 11 -23.10 -6.75 15.98
N ASP A 12 -22.70 -5.68 16.67
CA ASP A 12 -23.50 -4.44 16.71
C ASP A 12 -23.31 -3.65 15.41
N ARG A 13 -24.43 -3.38 14.73
CA ARG A 13 -24.44 -2.62 13.48
C ARG A 13 -24.09 -1.16 13.78
N VAL A 14 -22.82 -0.80 13.65
CA VAL A 14 -22.40 0.62 13.61
C VAL A 14 -23.17 1.33 12.50
N PRO A 15 -23.96 2.38 12.80
CA PRO A 15 -24.69 3.16 11.81
C PRO A 15 -23.75 3.66 10.70
N LEU A 16 -24.23 3.72 9.45
CA LEU A 16 -23.42 4.23 8.33
C LEU A 16 -22.95 5.69 8.55
N SER A 17 -23.70 6.49 9.32
CA SER A 17 -23.32 7.84 9.71
C SER A 17 -21.99 7.89 10.48
N ASP A 18 -21.72 6.87 11.28
CA ASP A 18 -20.57 6.83 12.20
C ASP A 18 -19.31 6.31 11.49
N LEU A 19 -19.44 5.92 10.21
CA LEU A 19 -18.31 5.61 9.34
C LEU A 19 -17.82 6.82 8.55
N VAL A 20 -18.55 7.94 8.56
CA VAL A 20 -18.17 9.14 7.82
C VAL A 20 -17.19 9.95 8.66
N PRO A 21 -15.92 10.06 8.27
CA PRO A 21 -14.95 10.85 9.02
C PRO A 21 -15.16 12.35 8.79
N SER A 22 -14.90 13.13 9.82
CA SER A 22 -14.70 14.58 9.74
C SER A 22 -13.38 14.88 9.03
N PRO A 23 -13.40 15.55 7.86
CA PRO A 23 -12.18 15.84 7.09
C PRO A 23 -11.17 16.67 7.90
N ARG A 24 -11.66 17.57 8.77
CA ARG A 24 -10.82 18.43 9.60
C ARG A 24 -10.07 17.64 10.67
N LEU A 25 -10.72 16.65 11.29
CA LEU A 25 -10.12 15.84 12.35
C LEU A 25 -9.16 14.80 11.75
N ALA A 26 -9.55 14.16 10.65
CA ALA A 26 -8.67 13.28 9.89
C ALA A 26 -7.41 14.02 9.40
N ALA A 27 -7.54 15.26 8.91
CA ALA A 27 -6.41 16.09 8.51
C ALA A 27 -5.48 16.46 9.68
N ALA A 28 -6.01 16.61 10.90
CA ALA A 28 -5.20 16.85 12.09
C ALA A 28 -4.33 15.63 12.44
N VAL A 29 -4.90 14.43 12.36
CA VAL A 29 -4.19 13.15 12.53
C VAL A 29 -3.12 12.97 11.45
N TRP A 30 -3.48 13.21 10.19
CA TRP A 30 -2.55 13.20 9.07
C TRP A 30 -1.36 14.13 9.30
N ARG A 31 -1.64 15.39 9.69
CA ARG A 31 -0.61 16.41 9.91
C ARG A 31 0.35 16.02 11.01
N ARG A 32 -0.14 15.43 12.11
CA ARG A 32 0.70 14.90 13.18
C ARG A 32 1.69 13.87 12.63
N ASN A 33 1.20 12.91 11.86
CA ASN A 33 2.05 11.86 11.30
C ASN A 33 3.07 12.45 10.29
N ALA A 34 2.66 13.42 9.48
CA ALA A 34 3.53 14.14 8.56
C ALA A 34 4.66 14.90 9.26
N GLN A 35 4.37 15.54 10.40
CA GLN A 35 5.36 16.23 11.22
C GLN A 35 6.37 15.29 11.88
N VAL A 36 5.96 14.06 12.20
CA VAL A 36 6.89 13.03 12.70
C VAL A 36 7.81 12.58 11.56
N PHE A 37 7.24 12.28 10.39
CA PHE A 37 8.02 11.86 9.23
C PHE A 37 8.98 12.93 8.72
N SER A 38 8.63 14.22 8.80
CA SER A 38 9.54 15.31 8.42
C SER A 38 10.82 15.36 9.26
N LYS A 39 10.88 14.65 10.39
CA LYS A 39 12.10 14.47 11.19
C LYS A 39 12.86 13.19 10.84
N LEU A 40 12.18 12.20 10.28
CA LEU A 40 12.71 10.85 10.01
C LEU A 40 12.94 10.54 8.52
N TRP A 41 12.53 11.45 7.62
CA TRP A 41 12.47 11.19 6.18
C TRP A 41 13.80 10.73 5.58
N LYS A 42 14.94 11.24 6.06
CA LYS A 42 16.26 10.87 5.54
C LYS A 42 16.55 9.38 5.71
N GLY A 43 16.32 8.85 6.90
CA GLY A 43 16.49 7.43 7.18
C GLY A 43 15.45 6.55 6.49
N ALA A 44 14.26 7.10 6.24
CA ALA A 44 13.16 6.38 5.62
C ALA A 44 13.30 6.28 4.08
N LEU A 45 13.78 7.34 3.43
CA LEU A 45 13.89 7.40 1.96
C LEU A 45 15.20 6.84 1.42
N LEU A 46 16.27 6.81 2.22
CA LEU A 46 17.58 6.32 1.75
C LEU A 46 17.53 4.85 1.30
N PRO A 47 16.94 3.89 2.04
CA PRO A 47 16.80 2.51 1.57
C PRO A 47 15.95 2.42 0.30
N THR A 48 14.80 3.10 0.30
CA THR A 48 13.84 3.15 -0.83
C THR A 48 14.48 3.64 -2.13
N PHE A 49 15.43 4.58 -2.03
CA PHE A 49 16.17 5.09 -3.18
C PHE A 49 17.12 4.03 -3.75
N LEU A 50 17.74 3.20 -2.89
CA LEU A 50 18.71 2.18 -3.29
C LEU A 50 18.04 0.90 -3.82
N ASP A 51 16.89 0.53 -3.30
CA ASP A 51 16.14 -0.67 -3.67
C ASP A 51 15.98 -0.86 -5.19
N PRO A 52 15.49 0.11 -5.99
CA PRO A 52 15.34 -0.08 -7.43
C PRO A 52 16.68 -0.31 -8.14
N PHE A 53 17.78 0.28 -7.68
CA PHE A 53 19.11 -0.01 -8.24
C PHE A 53 19.51 -1.45 -7.98
N PHE A 54 19.30 -1.95 -6.75
CA PHE A 54 19.62 -3.34 -6.43
C PHE A 54 18.73 -4.34 -7.18
N TYR A 55 17.43 -4.06 -7.30
CA TYR A 55 16.53 -4.91 -8.09
C TYR A 55 16.90 -4.90 -9.57
N LEU A 56 17.13 -3.74 -10.17
CA LEU A 56 17.52 -3.64 -11.57
C LEU A 56 18.93 -4.19 -11.83
N LEU A 57 19.85 -4.08 -10.87
CA LEU A 57 21.18 -4.66 -10.99
C LEU A 57 21.11 -6.19 -10.90
N ALA A 58 20.44 -6.72 -9.88
CA ALA A 58 20.30 -8.16 -9.67
C ALA A 58 19.53 -8.84 -10.80
N LEU A 59 18.40 -8.25 -11.22
CA LEU A 59 17.52 -8.83 -12.23
C LEU A 59 17.94 -8.44 -13.65
N GLY A 60 18.45 -7.23 -13.87
CA GLY A 60 18.90 -6.76 -15.18
C GLY A 60 20.22 -7.39 -15.63
N PHE A 61 21.25 -7.41 -14.77
CA PHE A 61 22.51 -8.11 -15.10
C PHE A 61 22.42 -9.62 -14.89
N GLY A 62 21.61 -10.09 -13.92
CA GLY A 62 21.39 -11.51 -13.69
C GLY A 62 20.44 -12.10 -14.73
N LEU A 63 19.13 -11.92 -14.54
CA LEU A 63 18.09 -12.52 -15.41
C LEU A 63 18.05 -11.92 -16.81
N GLY A 64 18.33 -10.63 -16.99
CA GLY A 64 18.25 -9.96 -18.28
C GLY A 64 19.19 -10.55 -19.34
N THR A 65 20.29 -11.20 -18.91
CA THR A 65 21.20 -11.92 -19.82
C THR A 65 20.61 -13.23 -20.35
N TYR A 66 19.69 -13.86 -19.60
CA TYR A 66 18.98 -15.07 -20.02
C TYR A 66 17.74 -14.75 -20.87
N ILE A 67 17.17 -13.55 -20.71
CA ILE A 67 16.01 -13.07 -21.46
C ILE A 67 16.50 -12.16 -22.60
N ALA A 68 17.34 -12.71 -23.48
CA ALA A 68 18.04 -11.96 -24.53
C ALA A 68 17.10 -11.26 -25.53
N HIS A 69 15.89 -11.78 -25.73
CA HIS A 69 14.86 -11.20 -26.60
C HIS A 69 13.85 -10.30 -25.86
N GLY A 70 14.07 -10.04 -24.57
CA GLY A 70 13.11 -9.33 -23.74
C GLY A 70 11.81 -10.12 -23.50
N ILE A 71 10.81 -9.42 -22.95
CA ILE A 71 9.47 -9.94 -22.72
C ILE A 71 8.55 -9.29 -23.74
N ASN A 72 7.94 -10.08 -24.63
CA ASN A 72 7.07 -9.57 -25.70
C ASN A 72 7.75 -8.46 -26.56
N GLY A 73 9.07 -8.55 -26.78
CA GLY A 73 9.86 -7.56 -27.50
C GLY A 73 10.28 -6.32 -26.69
N ILE A 74 9.87 -6.24 -25.41
CA ILE A 74 10.26 -5.16 -24.49
C ILE A 74 11.50 -5.60 -23.69
N PRO A 75 12.57 -4.79 -23.63
CA PRO A 75 13.71 -5.03 -22.76
C PRO A 75 13.28 -5.33 -21.32
N TYR A 76 13.86 -6.37 -20.71
CA TYR A 76 13.43 -6.86 -19.40
C TYR A 76 13.45 -5.78 -18.30
N LYS A 77 14.45 -4.90 -18.33
CA LYS A 77 14.56 -3.75 -17.42
C LYS A 77 13.38 -2.77 -17.53
N GLU A 78 12.87 -2.52 -18.74
CA GLU A 78 11.73 -1.64 -18.99
C GLU A 78 10.41 -2.31 -18.60
N PHE A 79 10.34 -3.64 -18.71
CA PHE A 79 9.19 -4.40 -18.23
C PHE A 79 9.04 -4.36 -16.70
N VAL A 80 10.15 -4.51 -15.97
CA VAL A 80 10.16 -4.62 -14.50
C VAL A 80 10.00 -3.25 -13.81
N ALA A 81 10.62 -2.21 -14.35
CA ALA A 81 10.79 -0.94 -13.63
C ALA A 81 9.48 -0.24 -13.22
N PRO A 82 8.42 -0.17 -14.06
CA PRO A 82 7.12 0.40 -13.65
C PRO A 82 6.47 -0.36 -12.50
N GLY A 83 6.70 -1.68 -12.42
CA GLY A 83 6.23 -2.53 -11.35
C GLY A 83 6.91 -2.24 -10.00
N LEU A 84 8.17 -1.81 -10.02
CA LEU A 84 8.88 -1.41 -8.80
C LEU A 84 8.25 -0.19 -8.14
N ILE A 85 7.68 0.74 -8.92
CA ILE A 85 6.94 1.91 -8.40
C ILE A 85 5.72 1.46 -7.59
N ALA A 86 4.94 0.53 -8.14
CA ALA A 86 3.78 -0.05 -7.46
C ALA A 86 4.19 -0.81 -6.18
N SER A 87 5.30 -1.56 -6.24
CA SER A 87 5.80 -2.29 -5.07
C SER A 87 6.25 -1.36 -3.94
N ALA A 88 6.86 -0.22 -4.26
CA ALA A 88 7.28 0.75 -3.24
C ALA A 88 6.08 1.31 -2.48
N ALA A 89 4.96 1.53 -3.19
CA ALA A 89 3.70 1.93 -2.58
C ALA A 89 3.17 0.87 -1.62
N MET A 90 3.13 -0.40 -2.07
CA MET A 90 2.69 -1.54 -1.27
C MET A 90 3.50 -1.66 0.02
N TRP A 91 4.83 -1.73 -0.09
CA TRP A 91 5.70 -1.91 1.07
C TRP A 91 5.56 -0.74 2.05
N SER A 92 5.57 0.50 1.54
CA SER A 92 5.40 1.70 2.36
C SER A 92 4.09 1.68 3.15
N SER A 93 2.95 1.43 2.49
CA SER A 93 1.65 1.40 3.15
C SER A 93 1.47 0.20 4.09
N ALA A 94 1.95 -0.97 3.70
CA ALA A 94 1.91 -2.16 4.54
C ALA A 94 2.69 -1.94 5.84
N PHE A 95 3.92 -1.43 5.79
CA PHE A 95 4.72 -1.13 6.98
C PHE A 95 4.16 0.00 7.85
N GLU A 96 3.58 1.05 7.24
CA GLU A 96 2.94 2.13 7.99
C GLU A 96 1.70 1.63 8.74
N THR A 97 0.83 0.88 8.08
CA THR A 97 -0.45 0.45 8.67
C THR A 97 -0.35 -0.82 9.52
N THR A 98 0.78 -1.52 9.48
CA THR A 98 1.10 -2.63 10.39
C THR A 98 1.92 -2.16 11.57
N TYR A 99 3.24 -2.12 11.43
CA TYR A 99 4.16 -1.84 12.54
C TYR A 99 3.97 -0.45 13.15
N ASN A 100 3.81 0.62 12.34
CA ASN A 100 3.70 1.98 12.91
C ASN A 100 2.35 2.21 13.60
N VAL A 101 1.25 1.73 13.02
CA VAL A 101 -0.07 1.75 13.69
C VAL A 101 -0.04 0.90 14.95
N TYR A 102 0.49 -0.32 14.91
CA TYR A 102 0.61 -1.18 16.10
C TYR A 102 1.40 -0.48 17.21
N PHE A 103 2.56 0.10 16.87
CA PHE A 103 3.39 0.79 17.85
C PHE A 103 2.66 1.98 18.49
N ARG A 104 1.92 2.77 17.69
CA ARG A 104 1.09 3.87 18.19
C ARG A 104 -0.07 3.39 19.06
N MET A 105 -0.70 2.28 18.69
CA MET A 105 -1.87 1.73 19.38
C MET A 105 -1.51 1.01 20.68
N ASN A 106 -0.54 0.09 20.63
CA ASN A 106 -0.23 -0.84 21.71
C ASN A 106 0.92 -0.37 22.59
N GLU A 107 2.03 0.08 22.00
CA GLU A 107 3.26 0.36 22.76
C GLU A 107 3.26 1.79 23.33
N LEU A 108 2.93 2.78 22.50
CA LEU A 108 2.88 4.19 22.92
C LEU A 108 1.56 4.58 23.59
N ARG A 109 0.51 3.75 23.44
CA ARG A 109 -0.87 4.08 23.83
C ARG A 109 -1.31 5.47 23.34
N LEU A 110 -0.83 5.86 22.15
CA LEU A 110 -1.10 7.17 21.56
C LEU A 110 -2.57 7.31 21.20
N TYR A 111 -3.23 6.21 20.80
CA TYR A 111 -4.62 6.25 20.38
C TYR A 111 -5.57 6.53 21.54
N ASP A 112 -5.28 6.02 22.74
CA ASP A 112 -6.04 6.34 23.97
C ASP A 112 -6.02 7.86 24.24
N ASN A 113 -4.85 8.50 24.09
CA ASN A 113 -4.69 9.95 24.26
C ASN A 113 -5.34 10.78 23.15
N VAL A 114 -5.47 10.22 21.94
CA VAL A 114 -6.12 10.92 20.82
C VAL A 114 -7.64 10.84 20.96
N LEU A 115 -8.17 9.70 21.39
CA LEU A 115 -9.60 9.49 21.59
C LEU A 115 -10.15 10.22 22.83
N SER A 116 -9.29 10.75 23.71
CA SER A 116 -9.69 11.71 24.75
C SER A 116 -9.88 13.15 24.23
N THR A 117 -9.61 13.38 22.95
CA THR A 117 -9.91 14.65 22.24
C THR A 117 -11.18 14.48 21.39
N PRO A 118 -11.68 15.51 20.68
CA PRO A 118 -12.86 15.37 19.80
C PRO A 118 -12.70 14.42 18.60
N VAL A 119 -11.56 13.73 18.46
CA VAL A 119 -11.28 12.79 17.37
C VAL A 119 -11.98 11.47 17.65
N GLU A 120 -12.77 10.98 16.69
CA GLU A 120 -13.41 9.67 16.77
C GLU A 120 -12.62 8.57 16.02
N PRO A 121 -12.91 7.27 16.23
CA PRO A 121 -12.20 6.18 15.57
C PRO A 121 -12.16 6.27 14.05
N GLN A 122 -13.24 6.71 13.39
CA GLN A 122 -13.28 6.89 11.94
C GLN A 122 -12.34 8.00 11.46
N ASP A 123 -12.19 9.08 12.22
CA ASP A 123 -11.28 10.19 11.90
C ASP A 123 -9.82 9.76 12.02
N LEU A 124 -9.53 8.99 13.07
CA LEU A 124 -8.21 8.42 13.33
C LEU A 124 -7.80 7.45 12.21
N VAL A 125 -8.67 6.51 11.86
CA VAL A 125 -8.46 5.55 10.77
C VAL A 125 -8.30 6.28 9.42
N ALA A 126 -9.18 7.23 9.11
CA ALA A 126 -9.09 8.02 7.88
C ALA A 126 -7.79 8.83 7.79
N GLY A 127 -7.37 9.47 8.90
CA GLY A 127 -6.15 10.24 8.96
C GLY A 127 -4.88 9.40 8.82
N ASP A 128 -4.84 8.22 9.44
CA ASP A 128 -3.73 7.28 9.30
C ASP A 128 -3.67 6.66 7.89
N ILE A 129 -4.81 6.30 7.28
CA ILE A 129 -4.87 5.83 5.89
C ILE A 129 -4.42 6.93 4.93
N ALA A 130 -4.92 8.16 5.09
CA ALA A 130 -4.51 9.29 4.26
C ALA A 130 -2.99 9.53 4.37
N TRP A 131 -2.44 9.41 5.59
CA TRP A 131 -1.01 9.58 5.83
C TRP A 131 -0.20 8.47 5.16
N SER A 132 -0.59 7.22 5.40
CA SER A 132 0.04 6.06 4.80
C SER A 132 0.03 6.11 3.27
N SER A 133 -1.08 6.57 2.69
CA SER A 133 -1.22 6.75 1.24
C SER A 133 -0.32 7.86 0.72
N THR A 134 -0.23 8.98 1.44
CA THR A 134 0.71 10.06 1.12
C THR A 134 2.15 9.57 1.15
N ARG A 135 2.50 8.79 2.18
CA ARG A 135 3.83 8.20 2.32
C ARG A 135 4.13 7.21 1.19
N ALA A 136 3.16 6.39 0.78
CA ALA A 136 3.29 5.53 -0.39
C ALA A 136 3.49 6.32 -1.69
N THR A 137 2.79 7.44 -1.88
CA THR A 137 3.02 8.34 -3.01
C THR A 137 4.44 8.92 -2.99
N ILE A 138 4.95 9.36 -1.84
CA ILE A 138 6.34 9.84 -1.72
C ILE A 138 7.32 8.75 -2.15
N TYR A 139 7.13 7.52 -1.68
CA TYR A 139 7.99 6.39 -2.01
C TYR A 139 7.91 6.01 -3.50
N GLY A 140 6.71 5.95 -4.05
CA GLY A 140 6.50 5.71 -5.48
C GLY A 140 7.10 6.81 -6.35
N ILE A 141 7.01 8.09 -5.95
CA ILE A 141 7.67 9.20 -6.66
C ILE A 141 9.18 9.06 -6.63
N VAL A 142 9.78 8.69 -5.49
CA VAL A 142 11.22 8.45 -5.40
C VAL A 142 11.65 7.38 -6.39
N VAL A 143 10.95 6.24 -6.45
CA VAL A 143 11.25 5.17 -7.41
C VAL A 143 11.00 5.62 -8.84
N LEU A 144 9.91 6.35 -9.12
CA LEU A 144 9.63 6.90 -10.45
C LEU A 144 10.75 7.83 -10.93
N ILE A 145 11.26 8.71 -10.07
CA ILE A 145 12.38 9.60 -10.39
C ILE A 145 13.63 8.78 -10.73
N VAL A 146 13.93 7.74 -9.94
CA VAL A 146 15.09 6.87 -10.20
C VAL A 146 14.95 6.15 -11.54
N VAL A 147 13.80 5.54 -11.80
CA VAL A 147 13.53 4.79 -13.04
C VAL A 147 13.55 5.72 -14.26
N ALA A 148 12.97 6.92 -14.14
CA ALA A 148 13.02 7.93 -15.19
C ALA A 148 14.45 8.44 -15.45
N ALA A 149 15.26 8.65 -14.40
CA ALA A 149 16.65 9.10 -14.53
C ALA A 149 17.55 8.09 -15.25
N VAL A 150 17.23 6.80 -15.18
CA VAL A 150 17.93 5.72 -15.90
C VAL A 150 17.38 5.53 -17.33
N GLY A 151 16.36 6.29 -17.73
CA GLY A 151 15.77 6.23 -19.07
C GLY A 151 14.85 5.03 -19.28
N LEU A 152 14.22 4.52 -18.23
CA LEU A 152 13.29 3.37 -18.27
C LEU A 152 11.81 3.79 -18.25
N VAL A 153 11.54 5.06 -18.51
CA VAL A 153 10.20 5.62 -18.69
C VAL A 153 10.15 6.23 -20.08
N GLU A 154 9.34 5.66 -20.97
CA GLU A 154 9.24 6.10 -22.36
C GLU A 154 8.09 7.09 -22.57
N SER A 155 7.01 6.92 -21.80
CA SER A 155 5.77 7.64 -22.00
C SER A 155 5.65 8.91 -21.13
N PRO A 156 5.22 10.05 -21.69
CA PRO A 156 4.98 11.27 -20.91
C PRO A 156 3.82 11.11 -19.91
N TRP A 157 2.95 10.12 -20.12
CA TRP A 157 1.82 9.81 -19.24
C TRP A 157 2.26 9.32 -17.86
N ALA A 158 3.53 8.95 -17.68
CA ALA A 158 4.09 8.56 -16.39
C ALA A 158 3.95 9.65 -15.31
N ILE A 159 3.79 10.93 -15.69
CA ILE A 159 3.50 12.03 -14.75
C ILE A 159 2.17 11.83 -14.00
N LEU A 160 1.25 11.01 -14.53
CA LEU A 160 -0.01 10.68 -13.89
C LEU A 160 0.09 9.51 -12.92
N ILE A 161 1.24 8.85 -12.78
CA ILE A 161 1.40 7.72 -11.84
C ILE A 161 1.10 8.10 -10.37
N PRO A 162 1.54 9.25 -9.83
CA PRO A 162 1.34 9.61 -8.43
C PRO A 162 -0.10 9.52 -7.89
N PRO A 163 -1.15 10.05 -8.55
CA PRO A 163 -2.52 9.88 -8.07
C PRO A 163 -3.00 8.42 -8.02
N PHE A 164 -2.55 7.55 -8.94
CA PHE A 164 -2.89 6.12 -8.87
C PHE A 164 -2.10 5.40 -7.77
N VAL A 165 -0.86 5.80 -7.53
CA VAL A 165 -0.08 5.34 -6.38
C VAL A 165 -0.73 5.76 -5.07
N LEU A 166 -1.30 6.97 -4.99
CA LEU A 166 -2.08 7.41 -3.83
C LEU A 166 -3.27 6.45 -3.59
N LEU A 167 -4.04 6.12 -4.63
CA LEU A 167 -5.16 5.19 -4.53
C LEU A 167 -4.72 3.77 -4.17
N GLY A 168 -3.66 3.26 -4.80
CA GLY A 168 -3.08 1.97 -4.47
C GLY A 168 -2.60 1.92 -3.01
N GLY A 169 -1.93 2.99 -2.57
CA GLY A 169 -1.53 3.21 -1.19
C GLY A 169 -2.72 3.19 -0.23
N MET A 170 -3.86 3.82 -0.58
CA MET A 170 -5.09 3.74 0.22
C MET A 170 -5.58 2.30 0.34
N CYS A 171 -5.61 1.54 -0.76
CA CYS A 171 -6.04 0.14 -0.77
C CYS A 171 -5.16 -0.72 0.16
N PHE A 172 -3.83 -0.64 0.00
CA PHE A 172 -2.88 -1.35 0.86
C PHE A 172 -2.97 -0.90 2.32
N SER A 173 -3.21 0.38 2.56
CA SER A 173 -3.37 0.94 3.89
C SER A 173 -4.59 0.34 4.59
N VAL A 174 -5.73 0.25 3.91
CA VAL A 174 -6.94 -0.34 4.50
C VAL A 174 -6.72 -1.82 4.81
N ILE A 175 -6.08 -2.58 3.91
CA ILE A 175 -5.77 -4.00 4.14
C ILE A 175 -4.85 -4.19 5.35
N GLY A 176 -3.75 -3.44 5.41
CA GLY A 176 -2.80 -3.52 6.53
C GLY A 176 -3.41 -3.04 7.85
N TYR A 177 -4.20 -1.96 7.83
CA TYR A 177 -4.88 -1.46 9.02
C TYR A 177 -5.92 -2.47 9.52
N THR A 178 -6.69 -3.08 8.61
CA THR A 178 -7.64 -4.15 8.96
C THR A 178 -6.93 -5.28 9.70
N PHE A 179 -5.79 -5.73 9.17
CA PHE A 179 -5.00 -6.78 9.80
C PHE A 179 -4.54 -6.37 11.21
N THR A 180 -4.01 -5.15 11.36
CA THR A 180 -3.58 -4.57 12.64
C THR A 180 -4.70 -4.42 13.66
N SER A 181 -5.89 -4.04 13.22
CA SER A 181 -7.03 -3.86 14.12
C SER A 181 -7.54 -5.19 14.68
N LEU A 182 -7.38 -6.29 13.94
CA LEU A 182 -7.86 -7.61 14.32
C LEU A 182 -6.84 -8.42 15.12
N ILE A 183 -5.55 -8.09 15.01
CA ILE A 183 -4.48 -8.92 15.55
C ILE A 183 -3.90 -8.39 16.85
N PRO A 184 -3.77 -9.25 17.89
CA PRO A 184 -3.31 -8.83 19.19
C PRO A 184 -1.77 -8.82 19.34
N LYS A 185 -1.05 -9.60 18.53
CA LYS A 185 0.40 -9.84 18.69
C LYS A 185 1.18 -9.42 17.45
N ILE A 186 2.26 -8.69 17.69
CA ILE A 186 3.17 -8.22 16.64
C ILE A 186 3.83 -9.38 15.85
N ASP A 187 4.08 -10.52 16.49
CA ASP A 187 4.70 -11.69 15.84
C ASP A 187 3.89 -12.22 14.64
N LEU A 188 2.57 -12.03 14.67
CA LEU A 188 1.68 -12.47 13.59
C LEU A 188 1.86 -11.65 12.30
N TYR A 189 2.58 -10.52 12.37
CA TYR A 189 2.89 -9.72 11.19
C TYR A 189 3.87 -10.43 10.27
N SER A 190 4.72 -11.30 10.80
CA SER A 190 5.56 -12.17 9.97
C SER A 190 4.71 -12.99 8.99
N TYR A 191 3.59 -13.57 9.42
CA TYR A 191 2.68 -14.30 8.53
C TYR A 191 2.03 -13.39 7.48
N PHE A 192 1.63 -12.17 7.85
CA PHE A 192 1.09 -11.20 6.89
C PHE A 192 2.08 -10.88 5.77
N PHE A 193 3.32 -10.61 6.14
CA PHE A 193 4.34 -10.29 5.17
C PHE A 193 4.74 -11.52 4.35
N THR A 194 5.03 -12.65 5.00
CA THR A 194 5.52 -13.85 4.32
C THR A 194 4.47 -14.58 3.50
N LEU A 195 3.20 -14.63 3.95
CA LEU A 195 2.13 -15.36 3.26
C LEU A 195 1.20 -14.46 2.45
N GLY A 196 1.18 -13.14 2.72
CA GLY A 196 0.35 -12.17 2.01
C GLY A 196 1.16 -11.29 1.06
N ILE A 197 2.00 -10.41 1.63
CA ILE A 197 2.73 -9.39 0.87
C ILE A 197 3.78 -9.98 -0.08
N THR A 198 4.57 -10.95 0.37
CA THR A 198 5.64 -11.54 -0.44
C THR A 198 5.10 -12.33 -1.65
N PRO A 199 4.12 -13.24 -1.52
CA PRO A 199 3.55 -13.92 -2.69
C PRO A 199 2.88 -12.93 -3.65
N MET A 200 2.15 -11.95 -3.11
CA MET A 200 1.56 -10.88 -3.91
C MET A 200 2.63 -10.14 -4.72
N PHE A 201 3.75 -9.76 -4.10
CA PHE A 201 4.89 -9.14 -4.78
C PHE A 201 5.41 -10.00 -5.95
N LEU A 202 5.66 -11.27 -5.69
CA LEU A 202 6.23 -12.19 -6.68
C LEU A 202 5.28 -12.48 -7.87
N PHE A 203 3.98 -12.62 -7.60
CA PHE A 203 2.98 -13.01 -8.61
C PHE A 203 2.19 -11.84 -9.22
N SER A 204 2.48 -10.60 -8.83
CA SER A 204 1.79 -9.40 -9.32
C SER A 204 2.04 -9.01 -10.78
N GLY A 205 2.81 -9.81 -11.52
CA GLY A 205 3.19 -9.48 -12.90
C GLY A 205 4.35 -8.51 -13.04
N ILE A 206 5.06 -8.16 -11.95
CA ILE A 206 6.25 -7.29 -11.99
C ILE A 206 7.41 -7.97 -12.72
N PHE A 207 7.66 -9.25 -12.40
CA PHE A 207 8.84 -9.99 -12.87
C PHE A 207 8.56 -10.86 -14.08
N PHE A 208 7.30 -11.28 -14.25
CA PHE A 208 6.88 -12.20 -15.30
C PHE A 208 5.58 -11.71 -15.92
N PRO A 209 5.29 -12.03 -17.19
CA PRO A 209 4.00 -11.73 -17.78
C PRO A 209 2.87 -12.40 -17.00
N PHE A 210 1.85 -11.62 -16.67
CA PHE A 210 0.70 -12.10 -15.92
C PHE A 210 0.01 -13.30 -16.60
N ASN A 211 -0.15 -13.22 -17.93
CA ASN A 211 -0.81 -14.22 -18.77
C ASN A 211 -0.02 -15.53 -18.93
N GLN A 212 1.16 -15.65 -18.33
CA GLN A 212 1.97 -16.87 -18.31
C GLN A 212 1.88 -17.62 -16.97
N LEU A 213 1.14 -17.09 -16.00
CA LEU A 213 0.91 -17.76 -14.74
C LEU A 213 0.02 -19.01 -14.94
N PRO A 214 0.24 -20.10 -14.19
CA PRO A 214 -0.66 -21.25 -14.22
C PRO A 214 -2.07 -20.82 -13.77
N GLY A 215 -3.12 -21.31 -14.44
CA GLY A 215 -4.47 -20.72 -14.36
C GLY A 215 -5.00 -20.37 -12.97
N TRP A 216 -4.80 -21.21 -11.95
CA TRP A 216 -5.25 -20.89 -10.58
C TRP A 216 -4.43 -19.77 -9.92
N VAL A 217 -3.12 -19.68 -10.22
CA VAL A 217 -2.23 -18.61 -9.74
C VAL A 217 -2.63 -17.28 -10.38
N GLU A 218 -2.95 -17.29 -11.67
CA GLU A 218 -3.44 -16.12 -12.41
C GLU A 218 -4.71 -15.56 -11.74
N VAL A 219 -5.69 -16.41 -11.43
CA VAL A 219 -6.93 -15.99 -10.75
C VAL A 219 -6.64 -15.38 -9.37
N VAL A 220 -5.77 -16.01 -8.59
CA VAL A 220 -5.41 -15.49 -7.26
C VAL A 220 -4.66 -14.16 -7.36
N ALA A 221 -3.71 -14.06 -8.29
CA ALA A 221 -2.93 -12.85 -8.52
C ALA A 221 -3.81 -11.70 -9.05
N TRP A 222 -4.81 -12.00 -9.89
CA TRP A 222 -5.80 -11.03 -10.36
C TRP A 222 -6.55 -10.38 -9.20
N LEU A 223 -6.89 -11.15 -8.16
CA LEU A 223 -7.59 -10.64 -6.97
C LEU A 223 -6.70 -9.76 -6.07
N THR A 224 -5.41 -9.58 -6.40
CA THR A 224 -4.51 -8.80 -5.57
C THR A 224 -4.47 -7.33 -5.99
N PRO A 225 -4.46 -6.38 -5.03
CA PRO A 225 -4.33 -4.96 -5.34
C PRO A 225 -3.02 -4.61 -6.06
N LEU A 226 -1.95 -5.39 -5.83
CA LEU A 226 -0.66 -5.09 -6.46
C LEU A 226 -0.72 -5.30 -7.97
N TYR A 227 -1.36 -6.38 -8.44
CA TYR A 227 -1.53 -6.61 -9.87
C TYR A 227 -2.20 -5.42 -10.56
N HIS A 228 -3.32 -4.95 -10.02
CA HIS A 228 -4.03 -3.79 -10.57
C HIS A 228 -3.18 -2.51 -10.58
N LEU A 229 -2.42 -2.26 -9.51
CA LEU A 229 -1.54 -1.09 -9.47
C LEU A 229 -0.38 -1.20 -10.47
N VAL A 230 0.17 -2.41 -10.65
CA VAL A 230 1.25 -2.70 -11.60
C VAL A 230 0.81 -2.50 -13.04
N GLU A 231 -0.40 -2.94 -13.41
CA GLU A 231 -0.95 -2.71 -14.74
C GLU A 231 -1.17 -1.21 -15.03
N ILE A 232 -1.62 -0.43 -14.03
CA ILE A 232 -1.76 1.02 -14.17
C ILE A 232 -0.39 1.68 -14.36
N THR A 233 0.59 1.39 -13.49
CA THR A 233 1.90 2.04 -13.57
C THR A 233 2.64 1.67 -14.86
N ARG A 234 2.52 0.41 -15.30
CA ARG A 234 3.10 -0.04 -16.59
C ARG A 234 2.42 0.64 -17.77
N GLY A 235 1.09 0.61 -17.83
CA GLY A 235 0.34 1.27 -18.92
C GLY A 235 0.71 2.74 -19.05
N LEU A 236 0.82 3.47 -17.93
CA LEU A 236 1.24 4.87 -17.94
C LEU A 236 2.72 5.08 -18.33
N ALA A 237 3.59 4.10 -18.11
CA ALA A 237 5.01 4.19 -18.43
C ALA A 237 5.35 3.82 -19.88
N THR A 238 4.59 2.92 -20.50
CA THR A 238 4.85 2.42 -21.87
C THR A 238 3.86 2.94 -22.92
N GLY A 239 2.66 3.35 -22.52
CA GLY A 239 1.60 3.77 -23.45
C GLY A 239 0.22 3.36 -22.92
N PRO A 240 -0.62 4.31 -22.47
CA PRO A 240 -1.81 3.98 -21.71
C PRO A 240 -2.94 3.44 -22.59
N ASP A 241 -3.53 2.32 -22.14
CA ASP A 241 -4.91 1.96 -22.50
C ASP A 241 -5.85 2.52 -21.43
N ALA A 242 -6.62 3.55 -21.81
CA ALA A 242 -7.51 4.25 -20.89
C ALA A 242 -8.60 3.32 -20.30
N VAL A 243 -9.06 2.32 -21.05
CA VAL A 243 -10.09 1.38 -20.58
C VAL A 243 -9.50 0.47 -19.52
N GLN A 244 -8.31 -0.07 -19.75
CA GLN A 244 -7.63 -0.92 -18.76
C GLN A 244 -7.32 -0.14 -17.48
N ILE A 245 -6.75 1.07 -17.61
CA ILE A 245 -6.46 1.92 -16.45
C ILE A 245 -7.75 2.18 -15.64
N LEU A 246 -8.87 2.45 -16.31
CA LEU A 246 -10.15 2.66 -15.64
C LEU A 246 -10.62 1.40 -14.88
N ILE A 247 -10.51 0.22 -15.48
CA ILE A 247 -10.90 -1.06 -14.84
C ILE A 247 -10.07 -1.30 -13.57
N HIS A 248 -8.74 -1.21 -13.67
CA HIS A 248 -7.86 -1.42 -12.53
C HIS A 248 -8.06 -0.35 -11.44
N THR A 249 -8.32 0.90 -11.83
CA THR A 249 -8.61 1.99 -10.91
C THR A 249 -9.93 1.75 -10.17
N ALA A 250 -10.98 1.34 -10.90
CA ALA A 250 -12.27 1.03 -10.31
C ALA A 250 -12.16 -0.12 -9.32
N TRP A 251 -11.39 -1.17 -9.66
CA TRP A 251 -11.15 -2.29 -8.75
C TRP A 251 -10.50 -1.81 -7.44
N LEU A 252 -9.42 -1.03 -7.51
CA LEU A 252 -8.74 -0.49 -6.32
C LEU A 252 -9.67 0.37 -5.47
N ALA A 253 -10.48 1.24 -6.10
CA ALA A 253 -11.42 2.10 -5.40
C ALA A 253 -12.52 1.30 -4.70
N VAL A 254 -13.11 0.31 -5.38
CA VAL A 254 -14.17 -0.55 -4.82
C VAL A 254 -13.67 -1.35 -3.63
N VAL A 255 -12.50 -1.99 -3.75
CA VAL A 255 -11.92 -2.78 -2.64
C VAL A 255 -11.59 -1.89 -1.45
N THR A 256 -11.02 -0.71 -1.70
CA THR A 256 -10.74 0.27 -0.64
C THR A 256 -12.02 0.68 0.09
N ALA A 257 -13.10 0.99 -0.65
CA ALA A 257 -14.37 1.41 -0.08
C ALA A 257 -15.04 0.30 0.74
N ILE A 258 -15.04 -0.94 0.24
CA ILE A 258 -15.62 -2.10 0.93
C ILE A 258 -14.89 -2.38 2.24
N LEU A 259 -13.56 -2.37 2.22
CA LEU A 259 -12.77 -2.74 3.40
C LEU A 259 -12.67 -1.62 4.44
N PHE A 260 -12.89 -0.36 4.07
CA PHE A 260 -12.71 0.79 4.98
C PHE A 260 -13.52 0.69 6.28
N ALA A 261 -14.71 0.09 6.25
CA ALA A 261 -15.56 -0.05 7.43
C ALA A 261 -14.98 -1.01 8.50
N VAL A 262 -14.15 -1.98 8.09
CA VAL A 262 -13.62 -3.03 8.98
C VAL A 262 -12.70 -2.46 10.08
N PRO A 263 -11.63 -1.70 9.77
CA PRO A 263 -10.74 -1.16 10.79
C PRO A 263 -11.45 -0.18 11.72
N VAL A 264 -12.41 0.62 11.21
CA VAL A 264 -13.20 1.55 12.04
C VAL A 264 -14.01 0.79 13.09
N ARG A 265 -14.73 -0.26 12.67
CA ARG A 265 -15.53 -1.09 13.59
C ARG A 265 -14.67 -1.82 14.62
N ALA A 266 -13.56 -2.42 14.16
CA ALA A 266 -12.65 -3.13 15.04
C ALA A 266 -11.99 -2.20 16.07
N LEU A 267 -11.59 -0.99 15.66
CA LEU A 267 -10.98 -0.01 16.56
C LEU A 267 -12.00 0.54 17.57
N ARG A 268 -13.23 0.82 17.13
CA ARG A 268 -14.31 1.28 18.01
C ARG A 268 -14.62 0.24 19.09
N ALA A 269 -14.78 -1.03 18.70
CA ALA A 269 -15.02 -2.13 19.65
C ALA A 269 -13.87 -2.35 20.65
N ARG A 270 -12.65 -1.94 20.30
CA ARG A 270 -11.46 -2.13 21.13
C ARG A 270 -11.18 -0.96 22.07
N LEU A 271 -11.40 0.28 21.62
CA LEU A 271 -10.92 1.48 22.33
C LEU A 271 -12.04 2.37 22.88
N VAL A 272 -13.29 2.14 22.48
CA VAL A 272 -14.45 2.87 23.01
C VAL A 272 -15.18 1.95 24.00
N PRO A 273 -15.27 2.33 25.29
CA PRO A 273 -15.99 1.56 26.32
C PRO A 273 -17.50 1.49 26.09
#